data_AF-A0A940V2B5-F1
#
_entry.id   AF-A0A940V2B5-F1
#
_cell.length_a   1.000
_cell.length_b   1.000
_cell.length_c   1.000
_cell.angle_alpha   90.00
_cell.angle_beta   90.00
_cell.angle_gamma   90.00
#
_symmetry.space_group_name_H-M   'P 1'
#
loop_
_entity.id
_entity.type
_entity.pdbx_description
1 polymer ?
#
loop_
_entity_poly.entity_id
_entity_poly.type
_entity_poly.pdbx_seq_one_letter_code
_entity_poly.pdbx_strand_id
1 'polypeptide(L)' 'LLETGKEYTREELRKQLSGNLCRCTGYENILNAVEKTMLRRLGKL' A
#
# COMPACT_ATOMS: atom_id res chain seq x y z
N LEU A 1 -3.34 5.40 -6.42
CA LEU A 1 -2.09 4.64 -6.17
C LEU A 1 -1.99 3.37 -7.03
N LEU A 2 -2.90 2.39 -6.90
CA LEU A 2 -2.77 1.07 -7.57
C LEU A 2 -3.34 0.99 -9.00
N GLU A 3 -3.78 2.09 -9.61
CA GLU A 3 -4.40 2.09 -10.95
C GLU A 3 -3.38 1.91 -12.07
N THR A 4 -2.11 2.24 -11.81
CA THR A 4 -1.01 2.14 -12.79
C THR A 4 -0.60 0.69 -13.10
N GLY A 5 -1.08 -0.29 -12.31
CA GLY A 5 -0.62 -1.68 -12.41
C GLY A 5 0.84 -1.89 -12.02
N LYS A 6 1.52 -0.85 -11.48
CA LYS A 6 2.89 -0.98 -10.98
C LYS A 6 2.89 -1.75 -9.66
N GLU A 7 3.85 -2.67 -9.53
CA GLU A 7 4.20 -3.27 -8.24
C GLU A 7 5.10 -2.31 -7.45
N TYR A 8 4.73 -2.05 -6.21
CA TYR A 8 5.44 -1.15 -5.31
C TYR A 8 6.07 -1.93 -4.17
N THR A 9 7.28 -1.54 -3.77
CA THR A 9 7.87 -2.05 -2.53
C THR A 9 7.15 -1.44 -1.31
N ARG A 10 7.31 -2.08 -0.14
CA ARG A 10 6.74 -1.57 1.12
C ARG A 10 7.22 -0.16 1.46
N GLU A 11 8.49 0.17 1.16
CA GLU A 11 9.03 1.51 1.36
C GLU A 11 8.42 2.53 0.39
N GLU A 12 8.23 2.17 -0.87
CA GLU A 12 7.55 3.03 -1.84
C GLU A 12 6.10 3.28 -1.41
N LEU A 13 5.37 2.26 -0.95
CA LEU A 13 4.02 2.40 -0.41
C LEU A 13 3.98 3.36 0.79
N ARG A 14 4.95 3.26 1.71
CA ARG A 14 5.06 4.17 2.85
C ARG A 14 5.29 5.62 2.41
N LYS A 15 6.15 5.83 1.41
CA LYS A 15 6.41 7.17 0.84
C LYS A 15 5.14 7.73 0.18
N GLN A 16 4.42 6.92 -0.58
CA GLN A 16 3.17 7.32 -1.23
C GLN A 16 2.06 7.64 -0.23
N LEU A 17 2.01 6.94 0.90
CA LEU A 17 1.00 7.15 1.94
C LEU A 17 1.39 8.25 2.95
N SER A 18 2.63 8.72 2.95
CA SER A 18 3.14 9.72 3.92
C SER A 18 2.35 11.03 3.95
N GLY A 19 1.67 11.41 2.87
CA GLY A 19 0.80 12.59 2.81
C GLY A 19 -0.60 12.39 3.42
N ASN A 20 -0.96 11.18 3.83
CA ASN A 20 -2.29 10.86 4.36
C ASN A 20 -2.20 10.66 5.86
N LEU A 21 -2.55 11.66 6.68
CA LEU A 21 -2.43 11.57 8.13
C LEU A 21 -3.40 10.51 8.70
N CYS A 22 -2.86 9.56 9.46
CA CYS A 22 -3.65 8.58 10.21
C CYS A 22 -3.21 8.58 11.69
N ARG A 23 -4.16 8.70 12.61
CA ARG A 23 -3.88 8.78 14.06
C ARG A 23 -3.95 7.43 14.78
N CYS A 24 -4.67 6.46 14.23
CA CYS A 24 -5.06 5.27 14.98
C CYS A 24 -4.16 4.05 14.73
N THR A 25 -3.78 3.80 13.49
CA THR A 25 -3.20 2.49 13.08
C THR A 25 -1.69 2.42 13.11
N GLY A 26 -1.01 3.57 13.25
CA GLY A 26 0.44 3.65 13.04
C GLY A 26 0.89 3.27 11.62
N TYR A 27 -0.03 3.26 10.65
CA TYR A 27 0.13 2.86 9.24
C TYR A 27 0.36 1.38 8.96
N GLU A 28 0.69 0.55 9.94
CA GLU A 28 1.07 -0.85 9.70
C GLU A 28 -0.05 -1.65 9.01
N ASN A 29 -1.27 -1.59 9.56
CA ASN A 29 -2.42 -2.30 8.99
C ASN A 29 -2.88 -1.71 7.64
N ILE A 30 -2.68 -0.41 7.41
CA ILE A 30 -2.98 0.22 6.12
C ILE A 30 -2.00 -0.28 5.05
N LEU A 31 -0.71 -0.32 5.38
CA LEU A 31 0.33 -0.86 4.49
C LEU A 31 0.04 -2.31 4.12
N ASN A 32 -0.27 -3.16 5.11
CA ASN A 32 -0.61 -4.56 4.90
C ASN A 32 -1.83 -4.72 3.96
N ALA A 33 -2.88 -3.91 4.16
CA ALA A 33 -4.08 -3.97 3.33
C ALA A 33 -3.83 -3.53 1.89
N VAL A 34 -3.04 -2.47 1.70
CA VAL A 34 -2.67 -1.95 0.37
C VAL A 34 -1.78 -2.96 -0.37
N GLU A 35 -0.78 -3.52 0.30
CA GLU A 35 0.12 -4.54 -0.25
C GLU A 35 -0.67 -5.79 -0.69
N LYS A 36 -1.55 -6.32 0.17
CA LYS A 36 -2.43 -7.46 -0.18
C LYS A 36 -3.32 -7.16 -1.38
N THR A 37 -3.90 -5.95 -1.43
CA THR A 37 -4.76 -5.54 -2.54
C THR A 37 -3.98 -5.40 -3.85
N MET A 38 -2.75 -4.87 -3.77
CA MET A 38 -1.85 -4.77 -4.92
C MET A 38 -1.53 -6.15 -5.49
N LEU A 39 -1.08 -7.10 -4.65
CA LEU A 39 -0.76 -8.46 -5.10
C LEU A 39 -1.98 -9.16 -5.72
N ARG A 40 -3.17 -8.98 -5.12
CA ARG A 40 -4.42 -9.51 -5.67
C ARG A 40 -4.74 -8.94 -7.06
N ARG A 41 -4.55 -7.63 -7.27
CA ARG A 41 -4.80 -6.98 -8.57
C ARG A 41 -3.78 -7.41 -9.64
N LEU A 42 -2.57 -7.76 -9.23
CA LEU A 42 -1.51 -8.27 -10.11
C LEU A 42 -1.63 -9.78 -10.40
N GLY A 43 -2.58 -10.48 -9.80
CA GLY A 43 -2.73 -11.93 -9.96
C GLY A 43 -1.61 -12.74 -9.28
N LYS A 44 -0.95 -12.17 -8.27
CA LYS A 44 0.16 -12.80 -7.52
C LYS A 44 -0.25 -13.33 -6.14
N LEU A 45 -1.55 -13.39 -5.88
CA LEU A 45 -2.13 -13.83 -4.60
C LEU A 45 -2.89 -15.14 -4.79
#